data_AF-A0A2E3N1X4-F1
#
_entry.id   AF-A0A2E3N1X4-F1
#
_cell.length_a   1.000
_cell.length_b   1.000
_cell.length_c   1.000
_cell.angle_alpha   90.00
_cell.angle_beta   90.00
_cell.angle_gamma   90.00
#
_symmetry.space_group_name_H-M   'P 1'
#
loop_
_entity.id
_entity.type
_entity.pdbx_description
1 polymer ?
#
loop_
_entity_poly.entity_id
_entity_poly.type
_entity_poly.pdbx_seq_one_letter_code
_entity_poly.pdbx_strand_id
1 'polypeptide(L)'
;MKNYLLKLLCLSIVVLCSCKKDKVSISNQTQNTDCPNIISYSQQIQPILNQSCVTSYCHGGGANGYDLSNHASVSDNASIILSVIKHEPGVLPMPYPYGSPKLPDSVINHFQCWISQGMLNN
;
A
#
# COMPACT_ATOMS: atom_id res chain seq x y z
N MET A 1 20.02 6.02 -59.41
CA MET A 1 20.02 6.84 -58.18
C MET A 1 18.67 6.68 -57.50
N LYS A 2 18.45 5.52 -56.89
CA LYS A 2 17.12 4.90 -56.74
C LYS A 2 17.09 4.08 -55.45
N ASN A 3 17.40 4.69 -54.31
CA ASN A 3 17.50 3.94 -53.03
C ASN A 3 17.82 4.78 -51.78
N TYR A 4 18.14 6.08 -51.88
CA TYR A 4 18.54 6.86 -50.70
C TYR A 4 17.40 7.59 -49.99
N LEU A 5 16.31 7.96 -50.70
CA LEU A 5 15.13 8.53 -50.06
C LEU A 5 14.40 7.55 -49.14
N LEU A 6 14.53 6.23 -49.38
CA LEU A 6 13.92 5.19 -48.56
C LEU A 6 14.75 4.88 -47.29
N LYS A 7 16.04 5.25 -47.27
CA LYS A 7 16.94 4.95 -46.14
C LYS A 7 17.00 6.04 -45.07
N LEU A 8 16.42 7.21 -45.34
CA LEU A 8 16.29 8.30 -44.35
C LEU A 8 15.03 8.17 -43.47
N LEU A 9 14.17 7.19 -43.74
CA LEU A 9 12.95 6.92 -42.97
C LEU A 9 13.19 6.04 -41.72
N CYS A 10 14.35 5.40 -41.57
CA CYS A 10 14.53 4.33 -40.57
C CYS A 10 15.38 4.67 -39.34
N LEU A 11 16.05 5.82 -39.24
CA LEU A 11 17.02 6.06 -38.15
C LEU A 11 16.54 7.01 -37.04
N SER A 12 15.36 7.60 -37.15
CA SER A 12 14.82 8.57 -36.18
C SER A 12 13.74 8.01 -35.23
N ILE A 13 13.52 6.69 -35.19
CA ILE A 13 12.43 6.06 -34.40
C ILE A 13 12.93 5.31 -33.15
N VAL A 14 14.22 5.34 -32.80
CA VAL A 14 14.78 4.50 -31.71
C VAL A 14 15.01 5.28 -30.40
N VAL A 15 14.14 6.21 -30.03
CA VAL A 15 14.14 6.76 -28.65
C VAL A 15 12.70 6.99 -28.14
N LEU A 16 11.96 5.90 -27.99
CA LEU A 16 10.83 5.85 -27.07
C LEU A 16 11.16 4.81 -26.00
N CYS A 17 11.87 5.23 -24.95
CA CYS A 17 11.97 4.48 -23.71
C CYS A 17 10.57 4.46 -23.06
N SER A 18 9.72 3.54 -23.51
CA SER A 18 8.47 3.22 -22.83
C SER A 18 8.81 2.24 -21.70
N CYS A 19 8.96 2.77 -20.49
CA CYS A 19 8.82 1.96 -19.29
C CYS A 19 7.37 1.44 -19.28
N LYS A 20 7.16 0.20 -19.73
CA LYS A 20 5.87 -0.46 -19.51
C LYS A 20 5.72 -0.63 -18.01
N LYS A 21 4.75 0.08 -17.43
CA LYS A 21 4.26 -0.25 -16.11
C LYS A 21 3.48 -1.55 -16.29
N ASP A 22 4.13 -2.67 -15.96
CA ASP A 22 3.51 -3.98 -16.05
C ASP A 22 2.22 -3.96 -15.25
N LYS A 23 1.11 -4.24 -15.94
CA LYS A 23 -0.16 -4.47 -15.28
C LYS A 23 -0.07 -5.88 -14.71
N VAL A 24 -0.04 -5.99 -13.39
CA VAL A 24 -0.20 -7.27 -12.70
C VAL A 24 -1.49 -7.91 -13.21
N SER A 25 -1.37 -9.06 -13.86
CA SER A 25 -2.50 -9.85 -14.30
C SER A 25 -3.22 -10.35 -13.06
N ILE A 26 -4.49 -9.97 -12.89
CA ILE A 26 -5.39 -10.61 -11.94
C ILE A 26 -5.66 -12.02 -12.49
N SER A 27 -4.74 -12.93 -12.21
CA SER A 27 -5.13 -14.33 -12.02
C SER A 27 -6.07 -14.35 -10.83
N ASN A 28 -7.15 -15.13 -10.93
CA ASN A 28 -8.12 -15.35 -9.86
C ASN A 28 -7.41 -15.91 -8.62
N GLN A 29 -6.79 -15.02 -7.84
CA GLN A 29 -6.32 -15.29 -6.50
C GLN A 29 -7.56 -15.19 -5.62
N THR A 30 -8.12 -16.34 -5.27
CA THR A 30 -8.35 -16.61 -3.84
C THR A 30 -7.23 -15.91 -3.09
N GLN A 31 -7.57 -14.91 -2.28
CA GLN A 31 -6.66 -14.04 -1.52
C GLN A 31 -5.83 -14.90 -0.55
N ASN A 32 -4.93 -15.70 -1.11
CA ASN A 32 -3.82 -16.30 -0.41
C ASN A 32 -2.77 -15.21 -0.46
N THR A 33 -2.85 -14.30 0.50
CA THR A 33 -1.76 -13.36 0.76
C THR A 33 -0.57 -14.23 1.09
N ASP A 34 0.27 -14.49 0.08
CA ASP A 34 1.51 -15.23 0.31
C ASP A 34 2.38 -14.32 1.17
N CYS A 35 2.48 -14.68 2.45
CA CYS A 35 3.20 -13.95 3.46
C CYS A 35 4.43 -14.78 3.79
N PRO A 36 5.50 -14.68 2.98
CA PRO A 36 6.63 -15.60 3.05
C PRO A 36 7.37 -15.51 4.39
N ASN A 37 7.22 -14.38 5.10
CA ASN A 37 7.83 -14.12 6.38
C ASN A 37 6.78 -13.68 7.40
N ILE A 38 7.02 -14.01 8.67
CA ILE A 38 6.24 -13.50 9.80
C ILE A 38 6.46 -11.99 9.92
N ILE A 39 5.38 -11.23 10.01
CA ILE A 39 5.42 -9.79 10.23
C ILE A 39 5.51 -9.51 11.72
N SER A 40 6.52 -8.74 12.13
CA SER A 40 6.65 -8.24 13.50
C SER A 40 5.80 -6.99 13.70
N TYR A 41 4.96 -6.99 14.74
CA TYR A 41 4.23 -5.79 15.10
C TYR A 41 5.17 -4.66 15.50
N SER A 42 6.11 -4.92 16.41
CA SER A 42 7.00 -3.90 16.98
C SER A 42 7.99 -3.32 15.95
N GLN A 43 8.44 -4.13 15.00
CA GLN A 43 9.45 -3.73 14.02
C GLN A 43 8.88 -3.26 12.68
N GLN A 44 7.66 -3.67 12.32
CA GLN A 44 7.10 -3.37 11.00
C GLN A 44 5.77 -2.61 11.08
N ILE A 45 4.79 -3.07 11.86
CA ILE A 45 3.46 -2.44 11.88
C ILE A 45 3.46 -1.14 12.68
N GLN A 46 4.00 -1.16 13.90
CA GLN A 46 4.03 0.00 14.78
C GLN A 46 4.80 1.19 14.17
N PRO A 47 5.98 1.00 13.53
CA PRO A 47 6.65 2.11 12.84
C PRO A 47 5.84 2.69 11.68
N ILE A 48 5.10 1.86 10.92
CA ILE A 48 4.23 2.36 9.84
C ILE A 48 3.12 3.24 10.41
N LEU A 49 2.48 2.79 11.49
CA LEU A 49 1.44 3.55 12.19
C LEU A 49 1.99 4.87 12.71
N ASN A 50 3.14 4.84 13.39
CA ASN A 50 3.78 6.03 13.92
C ASN A 50 4.15 7.04 12.82
N GLN A 51 4.59 6.56 11.67
CA GLN A 51 5.02 7.41 10.56
C GLN A 51 3.85 7.99 9.74
N SER A 52 2.75 7.26 9.63
CA SER A 52 1.69 7.55 8.63
C SER A 52 0.31 7.83 9.23
N CYS A 53 0.09 7.52 10.51
CA CYS A 53 -1.24 7.52 11.11
C CYS A 53 -1.29 8.25 12.46
N VAL A 54 -0.35 7.95 13.36
CA VAL A 54 -0.32 8.45 14.73
C VAL A 54 0.13 9.91 14.74
N THR A 55 -0.83 10.80 14.66
CA THR A 55 -0.66 12.19 15.09
C THR A 55 -1.18 12.33 16.51
N SER A 56 -0.59 13.21 17.31
CA SER A 56 -0.98 13.42 18.71
C SER A 56 -2.46 13.79 18.91
N TYR A 57 -3.14 14.22 17.84
CA TYR A 57 -4.53 14.66 17.88
C TYR A 57 -5.54 13.63 17.36
N CYS A 58 -5.22 12.86 16.32
CA CYS A 58 -6.22 11.99 15.67
C CYS A 58 -6.10 10.51 16.07
N HIS A 59 -4.89 9.96 16.13
CA HIS A 59 -4.71 8.51 16.32
C HIS A 59 -3.69 8.13 17.42
N GLY A 60 -3.22 9.11 18.20
CA GLY A 60 -2.36 8.89 19.38
C GLY A 60 -3.08 8.88 20.72
N GLY A 61 -4.37 8.52 20.75
CA GLY A 61 -5.20 8.54 21.98
C GLY A 61 -5.93 9.85 22.25
N GLY A 62 -5.97 10.78 21.27
CA GLY A 62 -6.73 12.03 21.35
C GLY A 62 -8.24 11.85 21.09
N ALA A 63 -9.02 12.86 21.49
CA ALA A 63 -10.48 12.82 21.65
C ALA A 63 -11.35 12.53 20.39
N ASN A 64 -10.79 12.29 19.20
CA ASN A 64 -11.57 12.20 17.94
C ASN A 64 -11.11 11.14 16.92
N GLY A 65 -10.52 10.02 17.37
CA GLY A 65 -10.23 8.91 16.45
C GLY A 65 -9.86 7.61 17.15
N TYR A 66 -9.58 6.57 16.36
CA TYR A 66 -9.09 5.29 16.88
C TYR A 66 -7.72 5.50 17.51
N ASP A 67 -7.53 5.01 18.73
CA ASP A 67 -6.22 4.93 19.34
C ASP A 67 -5.37 3.86 18.63
N LEU A 68 -4.27 4.27 18.00
CA LEU A 68 -3.34 3.37 17.31
C LEU A 68 -1.98 3.31 18.02
N SER A 69 -1.93 3.71 19.31
CA SER A 69 -0.70 3.78 20.11
C SER A 69 -0.22 2.43 20.63
N ASN A 70 -1.10 1.42 20.69
CA ASN A 70 -0.80 0.13 21.28
C ASN A 70 -1.38 -1.03 20.47
N HIS A 71 -0.78 -2.21 20.65
CA HIS A 71 -1.13 -3.41 19.88
C HIS A 71 -2.59 -3.82 20.04
N ALA A 72 -3.14 -3.77 21.26
CA ALA A 72 -4.51 -4.19 21.52
C ALA A 72 -5.49 -3.33 20.73
N SER A 73 -5.41 -2.01 20.84
CA SER A 73 -6.27 -1.10 20.06
C SER A 73 -6.09 -1.26 18.55
N VAL A 74 -4.86 -1.50 18.06
CA VAL A 74 -4.61 -1.71 16.62
C VAL A 74 -5.20 -3.03 16.14
N SER A 75 -5.01 -4.11 16.89
CA SER A 75 -5.52 -5.44 16.52
C SER A 75 -7.05 -5.48 16.54
N ASP A 76 -7.69 -4.89 17.54
CA ASP A 76 -9.16 -4.77 17.62
C ASP A 76 -9.75 -4.00 16.43
N ASN A 77 -8.97 -3.09 15.83
CA ASN A 77 -9.39 -2.25 14.71
C ASN A 77 -8.72 -2.63 13.38
N ALA A 78 -8.04 -3.77 13.28
CA ALA A 78 -7.19 -4.09 12.14
C ALA A 78 -7.97 -4.16 10.82
N SER A 79 -9.20 -4.67 10.85
CA SER A 79 -10.06 -4.74 9.67
C SER A 79 -10.42 -3.36 9.13
N ILE A 80 -10.86 -2.42 9.99
CA ILE A 80 -11.21 -1.07 9.55
C ILE A 80 -9.96 -0.29 9.11
N ILE A 81 -8.83 -0.46 9.80
CA ILE A 81 -7.54 0.11 9.40
C ILE A 81 -7.19 -0.35 7.99
N LEU A 82 -7.29 -1.65 7.71
CA LEU A 82 -6.99 -2.20 6.40
C LEU A 82 -7.92 -1.63 5.31
N SER A 83 -9.22 -1.53 5.59
CA SER A 83 -10.20 -0.97 4.64
C SER A 83 -9.90 0.50 4.30
N VAL A 84 -9.59 1.34 5.30
CA VAL A 84 -9.33 2.77 5.07
C VAL A 84 -8.01 3.02 4.36
N ILE A 85 -6.96 2.20 4.58
CA ILE A 85 -5.68 2.34 3.85
C ILE A 85 -5.73 1.72 2.45
N LYS A 86 -6.66 0.78 2.21
CA LYS A 86 -6.94 0.23 0.87
C LYS A 86 -7.84 1.14 0.03
N HIS A 87 -8.42 2.18 0.63
CA HIS A 87 -9.41 3.07 0.01
C HIS A 87 -10.62 2.26 -0.49
N GLU A 88 -11.11 1.32 0.33
CA GLU A 88 -12.29 0.53 -0.02
C GLU A 88 -13.55 1.41 -0.10
N PRO A 89 -14.55 1.04 -0.94
CA PRO A 89 -15.80 1.80 -1.01
C PRO A 89 -16.54 1.83 0.33
N GLY A 90 -17.12 2.98 0.67
CA GLY A 90 -17.96 3.13 1.87
C GLY A 90 -17.20 3.47 3.17
N VAL A 91 -15.88 3.61 3.12
CA VAL A 91 -15.07 4.10 4.24
C VAL A 91 -14.38 5.43 3.89
N LEU A 92 -13.99 6.19 4.91
CA LEU A 92 -13.22 7.42 4.73
C LEU A 92 -11.75 7.06 4.42
N PRO A 93 -11.24 7.36 3.21
CA PRO A 93 -9.90 6.95 2.82
C PRO A 93 -8.83 7.68 3.64
N MET A 94 -7.81 6.94 4.05
CA MET A 94 -6.66 7.41 4.82
C MET A 94 -5.36 7.22 4.01
N PRO A 95 -4.28 8.01 4.23
CA PRO A 95 -4.09 8.97 5.32
C PRO A 95 -4.75 10.34 5.08
N TYR A 96 -4.82 11.17 6.13
CA TYR A 96 -5.18 12.58 6.02
C TYR A 96 -3.99 13.44 5.54
N PRO A 97 -4.24 14.59 4.89
CA PRO A 97 -5.54 15.21 4.58
C PRO A 97 -6.40 14.42 3.57
N TYR A 98 -7.72 14.65 3.54
CA TYR A 98 -8.62 13.97 2.59
C TYR A 98 -8.13 14.12 1.14
N GLY A 99 -8.14 13.03 0.39
CA GLY A 99 -7.60 12.97 -0.97
C GLY A 99 -6.10 12.72 -1.05
N SER A 100 -5.42 12.46 0.07
CA SER A 100 -4.02 12.01 0.04
C SER A 100 -3.86 10.70 -0.74
N PRO A 101 -2.71 10.49 -1.40
CA PRO A 101 -2.44 9.23 -2.08
C PRO A 101 -2.54 8.03 -1.13
N LYS A 102 -2.98 6.89 -1.67
CA LYS A 102 -2.93 5.60 -0.99
C LYS A 102 -1.50 5.29 -0.55
N LEU A 103 -1.35 4.62 0.59
CA LEU A 103 -0.06 4.06 1.00
C LEU A 103 0.48 3.09 -0.07
N PRO A 104 1.81 2.93 -0.17
CA PRO A 104 2.41 1.96 -1.08
C PRO A 104 1.83 0.56 -0.88
N ASP A 105 1.66 -0.19 -1.96
CA ASP A 105 1.10 -1.55 -1.89
C ASP A 105 1.94 -2.47 -0.99
N SER A 106 3.25 -2.27 -0.91
CA SER A 106 4.12 -3.01 0.02
C SER A 106 3.74 -2.80 1.49
N VAL A 107 3.34 -1.58 1.87
CA VAL A 107 2.89 -1.23 3.22
C VAL A 107 1.54 -1.89 3.51
N ILE A 108 0.61 -1.83 2.56
CA ILE A 108 -0.70 -2.47 2.67
C ILE A 108 -0.54 -3.98 2.80
N ASN A 109 0.37 -4.58 2.03
CA ASN A 109 0.65 -6.02 2.09
C ASN A 109 1.21 -6.44 3.45
N HIS A 110 2.05 -5.63 4.11
CA HIS A 110 2.48 -5.90 5.48
C HIS A 110 1.28 -5.97 6.45
N PHE A 111 0.32 -5.05 6.35
CA PHE A 111 -0.89 -5.09 7.16
C PHE A 111 -1.76 -6.32 6.86
N GLN A 112 -1.96 -6.63 5.58
CA GLN A 112 -2.71 -7.83 5.18
C GLN A 112 -2.06 -9.11 5.71
N CYS A 113 -0.73 -9.21 5.62
CA CYS A 113 0.01 -10.35 6.13
C CYS A 113 -0.02 -10.45 7.65
N TRP A 114 0.15 -9.33 8.34
CA TRP A 114 0.05 -9.34 9.79
C TRP A 114 -1.35 -9.76 10.28
N ILE A 115 -2.41 -9.31 9.59
CA ILE A 115 -3.78 -9.73 9.87
C ILE A 115 -3.96 -11.23 9.59
N SER A 116 -3.50 -11.74 8.44
CA SER A 116 -3.63 -13.17 8.09
C SER A 116 -2.82 -14.08 9.01
N GLN A 117 -1.75 -13.56 9.62
CA GLN A 117 -0.91 -14.25 10.60
C GLN A 117 -1.48 -14.21 12.03
N GLY A 118 -2.67 -13.65 12.23
CA GLY A 118 -3.33 -13.60 13.53
C GLY A 118 -2.93 -12.41 14.40
N MET A 119 -2.45 -11.32 13.77
CA MET A 119 -2.16 -10.04 14.43
C MET A 119 -1.21 -10.20 15.62
N LEU A 120 -0.11 -10.93 15.43
CA LEU A 120 0.86 -11.25 16.47
C LEU A 120 1.43 -9.98 17.11
N ASN A 121 1.68 -10.03 18.43
CA ASN A 121 2.38 -8.99 19.17
C ASN A 121 3.83 -9.42 19.44
N ASN A 122 4.72 -9.17 18.48
CA ASN A 122 6.08 -9.72 18.41
C ASN A 122 7.13 -8.70 17.92
#